data_AF-A0A2M8CE56-F1
#
_entry.id   AF-A0A2M8CE56-F1
#
_cell.length_a   1.000
_cell.length_b   1.000
_cell.length_c   1.000
_cell.angle_alpha   90.00
_cell.angle_beta   90.00
_cell.angle_gamma   90.00
#
_symmetry.space_group_name_H-M   'P 1'
#
loop_
_entity.id
_entity.type
_entity.pdbx_description
1 polymer ?
#
loop_
_entity_poly.entity_id
_entity_poly.type
_entity_poly.pdbx_seq_one_letter_code
_entity_poly.pdbx_strand_id
1 'polypeptide(L)'
;MFAYVNTYSQCTTCNNPIPGTTNYASKVGTDNIATGNNSFAGGITSRANGAQSFAFGSAAIADGANSFALGWGTLSNSNFAVSIGTSDTASGVGAMVLGTNSRAGGTGSLAMGNFVQAMSNYSMVIGTGFQPTMKLRNSNAETLMIGFNSMKPTLSITTSVDYAHTGKVCIGNVLNELGILNPQSKLHIKADEGEEAAVFIQPFSWIGGGAGSLALGNEFHGIS
;
A
#
# COMPACT_ATOMS: atom_id res chain seq x y z
N MET A 1 24.80 -19.68 8.49
CA MET A 1 26.09 -18.98 8.40
C MET A 1 25.96 -17.70 9.19
N PHE A 2 26.46 -17.68 10.43
CA PHE A 2 26.51 -16.46 11.25
C PHE A 2 27.78 -15.69 10.87
N ALA A 3 27.67 -14.38 10.62
CA ALA A 3 28.82 -13.55 10.33
C ALA A 3 29.72 -13.48 11.57
N TYR A 4 30.96 -13.96 11.43
CA TYR A 4 32.01 -13.75 12.40
C TYR A 4 32.43 -12.27 12.31
N VAL A 5 32.44 -11.56 13.44
CA VAL A 5 32.81 -10.13 13.51
C VAL A 5 34.16 -10.05 14.22
N ASN A 6 35.24 -9.94 13.45
CA ASN A 6 36.61 -10.18 13.91
C ASN A 6 37.57 -9.01 13.63
N THR A 7 37.07 -7.84 13.20
CA THR A 7 37.87 -6.62 13.07
C THR A 7 37.14 -5.41 13.64
N TYR A 8 37.90 -4.47 14.22
CA TYR A 8 37.40 -3.18 14.73
C TYR A 8 36.66 -2.37 13.65
N SER A 9 36.98 -2.60 12.37
CA SER A 9 36.32 -2.03 11.20
C SER A 9 34.97 -2.66 10.85
N GLN A 10 34.61 -3.80 11.45
CA GLN A 10 33.41 -4.58 11.13
C GLN A 10 32.43 -4.70 12.31
N CYS A 11 32.73 -4.07 13.46
CA CYS A 11 31.91 -4.15 14.66
C CYS A 11 30.99 -2.94 14.82
N THR A 12 29.70 -3.26 15.05
CA THR A 12 28.73 -2.50 15.84
C THR A 12 29.39 -1.56 16.85
N THR A 13 29.00 -0.30 16.81
CA THR A 13 29.26 0.73 17.83
C THR A 13 28.60 0.34 19.16
N CYS A 14 29.15 -0.65 19.85
CA CYS A 14 28.87 -0.92 21.25
C CYS A 14 29.89 -0.12 22.07
N ASN A 15 29.47 1.05 22.55
CA ASN A 15 30.17 1.93 23.50
C ASN A 15 31.37 2.74 23.00
N ASN A 16 31.10 3.95 22.49
CA ASN A 16 31.47 5.16 23.23
C ASN A 16 30.75 6.36 22.59
N PRO A 17 29.71 6.97 23.21
CA PRO A 17 29.45 8.35 22.87
C PRO A 17 30.75 9.09 23.19
N ILE A 18 31.33 9.76 22.19
CA ILE A 18 32.30 10.82 22.49
C ILE A 18 31.58 11.71 23.50
N PRO A 19 32.15 12.04 24.68
CA PRO A 19 31.49 12.90 25.64
C PRO A 19 31.01 14.18 24.93
N GLY A 20 29.68 14.34 24.80
CA GLY A 20 29.05 15.43 24.04
C GLY A 20 28.39 15.07 22.71
N THR A 21 28.47 13.81 22.22
CA THR A 21 27.75 13.38 21.02
C THR A 21 26.52 12.56 21.37
N THR A 22 25.34 12.98 20.90
CA THR A 22 24.05 12.31 21.15
C THR A 22 23.81 11.09 20.26
N ASN A 23 24.74 10.72 19.36
CA ASN A 23 24.48 9.79 18.25
C ASN A 23 24.74 8.31 18.61
N TYR A 24 23.65 7.52 18.73
CA TYR A 24 23.68 6.07 19.01
C TYR A 24 23.48 5.20 17.75
N ALA A 25 23.93 5.65 16.57
CA ALA A 25 23.84 4.88 15.33
C ALA A 25 24.67 3.58 15.38
N SER A 26 24.17 2.50 14.78
CA SER A 26 24.83 1.18 14.67
C SER A 26 24.83 0.66 13.24
N LYS A 27 25.83 -0.13 12.86
CA LYS A 27 25.87 -0.79 11.55
C LYS A 27 26.56 -2.14 11.57
N VAL A 28 26.13 -3.06 10.69
CA VAL A 28 26.67 -4.43 10.57
C VAL A 28 26.76 -4.85 9.11
N GLY A 29 27.94 -5.23 8.64
CA GLY A 29 28.18 -5.69 7.26
C GLY A 29 29.05 -4.72 6.45
N THR A 30 29.01 -4.85 5.13
CA THR A 30 29.99 -4.20 4.23
C THR A 30 29.46 -2.87 3.70
N ASP A 31 30.25 -1.79 3.80
CA ASP A 31 29.97 -0.47 3.21
C ASP A 31 28.64 0.19 3.63
N ASN A 32 28.14 -0.15 4.82
CA ASN A 32 26.92 0.44 5.35
C ASN A 32 27.17 1.83 5.95
N ILE A 33 26.13 2.68 5.89
CA ILE A 33 26.11 4.05 6.42
C ILE A 33 24.96 4.17 7.42
N ALA A 34 25.26 4.58 8.64
CA ALA A 34 24.26 4.88 9.66
C ALA A 34 24.60 6.26 10.24
N THR A 35 23.98 7.32 9.72
CA THR A 35 24.23 8.71 10.15
C THR A 35 23.14 9.26 11.06
N GLY A 36 21.96 8.66 11.02
CA GLY A 36 20.84 9.08 11.84
C GLY A 36 21.05 8.79 13.33
N ASN A 37 20.64 9.72 14.19
CA ASN A 37 20.63 9.52 15.64
C ASN A 37 19.84 8.24 15.99
N ASN A 38 20.40 7.30 16.76
CA ASN A 38 19.75 6.01 17.09
C ASN A 38 19.34 5.16 15.87
N SER A 39 20.02 5.32 14.72
CA SER A 39 19.74 4.55 13.50
C SER A 39 20.45 3.19 13.48
N PHE A 40 19.98 2.28 12.62
CA PHE A 40 20.64 1.00 12.37
C PHE A 40 20.73 0.68 10.87
N ALA A 41 21.92 0.35 10.37
CA ALA A 41 22.15 -0.09 9.00
C ALA A 41 22.85 -1.46 8.92
N GLY A 42 22.17 -2.48 8.41
CA GLY A 42 22.73 -3.83 8.23
C GLY A 42 22.70 -4.34 6.79
N GLY A 43 23.64 -5.21 6.41
CA GLY A 43 23.69 -5.81 5.06
C GLY A 43 24.89 -5.36 4.23
N ILE A 44 24.66 -5.01 2.96
CA ILE A 44 25.69 -4.55 2.02
C ILE A 44 25.24 -3.21 1.44
N THR A 45 26.06 -2.17 1.57
CA THR A 45 25.78 -0.82 1.06
C THR A 45 24.42 -0.24 1.53
N SER A 46 23.91 -0.66 2.69
CA SER A 46 22.67 -0.12 3.27
C SER A 46 22.89 1.21 3.96
N ARG A 47 21.85 2.04 4.02
CA ARG A 47 21.91 3.42 4.52
C ARG A 47 20.74 3.73 5.44
N ALA A 48 21.04 4.07 6.69
CA ALA A 48 20.07 4.54 7.68
C ALA A 48 20.41 6.01 8.01
N ASN A 49 19.86 6.93 7.22
CA ASN A 49 20.22 8.34 7.27
C ASN A 49 19.31 9.14 8.22
N GLY A 50 18.05 8.72 8.39
CA GLY A 50 17.09 9.37 9.27
C GLY A 50 17.30 9.06 10.74
N ALA A 51 16.93 9.98 11.65
CA ALA A 51 16.92 9.70 13.09
C ALA A 51 15.97 8.53 13.40
N GLN A 52 16.37 7.61 14.27
CA GLN A 52 15.64 6.40 14.65
C GLN A 52 15.26 5.52 13.44
N SER A 53 15.98 5.64 12.32
CA SER A 53 15.73 4.85 11.12
C SER A 53 16.34 3.47 11.18
N PHE A 54 15.73 2.53 10.46
CA PHE A 54 16.21 1.15 10.35
C PHE A 54 16.34 0.78 8.87
N ALA A 55 17.53 0.36 8.45
CA ALA A 55 17.79 -0.16 7.11
C ALA A 55 18.48 -1.53 7.20
N PHE A 56 17.90 -2.58 6.62
CA PHE A 56 18.53 -3.89 6.57
C PHE A 56 18.35 -4.56 5.21
N GLY A 57 19.45 -4.98 4.59
CA GLY A 57 19.45 -5.63 3.28
C GLY A 57 20.51 -5.03 2.36
N SER A 58 20.59 -5.52 1.13
CA SER A 58 21.55 -4.96 0.16
C SER A 58 20.94 -3.71 -0.50
N ALA A 59 21.64 -2.58 -0.41
CA ALA A 59 21.18 -1.27 -0.90
C ALA A 59 19.84 -0.79 -0.32
N ALA A 60 19.44 -1.27 0.86
CA ALA A 60 18.29 -0.72 1.59
C ALA A 60 18.60 0.70 2.10
N ILE A 61 17.67 1.64 1.92
CA ILE A 61 17.84 3.05 2.30
C ILE A 61 16.64 3.52 3.11
N ALA A 62 16.90 4.04 4.31
CA ALA A 62 15.94 4.63 5.22
C ALA A 62 16.33 6.10 5.50
N ASP A 63 15.79 7.02 4.71
CA ASP A 63 16.14 8.45 4.75
C ASP A 63 15.26 9.26 5.69
N GLY A 64 14.00 8.84 5.88
CA GLY A 64 13.08 9.54 6.79
C GLY A 64 13.38 9.30 8.27
N ALA A 65 13.01 10.25 9.14
CA ALA A 65 13.01 10.00 10.58
C ALA A 65 11.99 8.90 10.93
N ASN A 66 12.33 8.00 11.84
CA ASN A 66 11.53 6.83 12.22
C ASN A 66 11.14 5.94 11.02
N SER A 67 11.90 5.99 9.92
CA SER A 67 11.63 5.18 8.73
C SER A 67 12.19 3.77 8.86
N PHE A 68 11.61 2.82 8.13
CA PHE A 68 11.97 1.41 8.15
C PHE A 68 12.13 0.89 6.72
N ALA A 69 13.29 0.35 6.38
CA ALA A 69 13.60 -0.23 5.08
C ALA A 69 14.19 -1.63 5.26
N LEU A 70 13.53 -2.65 4.72
CA LEU A 70 13.95 -4.04 4.85
C LEU A 70 13.90 -4.75 3.49
N GLY A 71 15.05 -5.19 2.99
CA GLY A 71 15.19 -5.99 1.77
C GLY A 71 16.15 -5.38 0.75
N TRP A 72 16.01 -5.77 -0.53
CA TRP A 72 16.97 -5.37 -1.57
C TRP A 72 16.53 -4.09 -2.26
N GLY A 73 17.35 -3.04 -2.24
CA GLY A 73 17.08 -1.80 -2.97
C GLY A 73 15.80 -1.08 -2.53
N THR A 74 15.29 -1.34 -1.33
CA THR A 74 14.11 -0.67 -0.78
C THR A 74 14.45 0.75 -0.33
N LEU A 75 13.52 1.69 -0.52
CA LEU A 75 13.72 3.11 -0.26
C LEU A 75 12.58 3.72 0.56
N SER A 76 12.83 4.04 1.83
CA SER A 76 11.89 4.73 2.73
C SER A 76 12.30 6.20 2.90
N ASN A 77 11.79 7.06 2.01
CA ASN A 77 12.25 8.46 1.84
C ASN A 77 11.69 9.46 2.85
N SER A 78 10.56 9.15 3.48
CA SER A 78 9.81 10.11 4.30
C SER A 78 9.69 9.66 5.74
N ASN A 79 9.38 10.62 6.62
CA ASN A 79 9.20 10.33 8.03
C ASN A 79 8.11 9.27 8.22
N PHE A 80 8.37 8.32 9.11
CA PHE A 80 7.50 7.18 9.40
C PHE A 80 7.24 6.24 8.20
N ALA A 81 7.95 6.38 7.09
CA ALA A 81 7.75 5.55 5.92
C ALA A 81 8.32 4.14 6.14
N VAL A 82 7.61 3.12 5.66
CA VAL A 82 7.96 1.70 5.77
C VAL A 82 8.04 1.09 4.38
N SER A 83 9.16 0.43 4.07
CA SER A 83 9.34 -0.34 2.82
C SER A 83 9.91 -1.70 3.16
N ILE A 84 9.21 -2.77 2.80
CA ILE A 84 9.66 -4.15 3.04
C ILE A 84 9.50 -4.94 1.75
N GLY A 85 10.60 -5.40 1.17
CA GLY A 85 10.56 -6.12 -0.10
C GLY A 85 11.77 -5.92 -1.01
N THR A 86 11.53 -5.77 -2.31
CA THR A 86 12.57 -5.68 -3.34
C THR A 86 12.29 -4.51 -4.28
N SER A 87 13.18 -3.53 -4.36
CA SER A 87 13.02 -2.33 -5.19
C SER A 87 11.75 -1.53 -4.90
N ASP A 88 11.32 -1.53 -3.64
CA ASP A 88 10.15 -0.79 -3.19
C ASP A 88 10.48 0.65 -2.83
N THR A 89 9.50 1.56 -2.92
CA THR A 89 9.69 2.97 -2.56
C THR A 89 8.50 3.52 -1.79
N ALA A 90 8.69 3.85 -0.51
CA ALA A 90 7.76 4.63 0.29
C ALA A 90 8.19 6.11 0.30
N SER A 91 7.47 6.97 -0.44
CA SER A 91 7.77 8.41 -0.59
C SER A 91 6.82 9.35 0.15
N GLY A 92 5.71 8.84 0.69
CA GLY A 92 4.79 9.67 1.49
C GLY A 92 5.11 9.57 2.97
N VAL A 93 4.75 10.61 3.74
CA VAL A 93 4.85 10.57 5.21
C VAL A 93 3.93 9.47 5.73
N GLY A 94 4.46 8.55 6.55
CA GLY A 94 3.72 7.39 7.04
C GLY A 94 3.28 6.40 5.95
N ALA A 95 3.83 6.49 4.74
CA ALA A 95 3.50 5.58 3.65
C ALA A 95 4.11 4.19 3.88
N MET A 96 3.42 3.13 3.49
CA MET A 96 3.82 1.76 3.69
C MET A 96 3.86 0.99 2.37
N VAL A 97 4.96 0.26 2.13
CA VAL A 97 5.11 -0.65 0.99
C VAL A 97 5.53 -2.03 1.49
N LEU A 98 4.84 -3.06 1.01
CA LEU A 98 5.10 -4.46 1.31
C LEU A 98 5.06 -5.23 -0.01
N GLY A 99 6.20 -5.44 -0.68
CA GLY A 99 6.11 -6.02 -2.02
C GLY A 99 7.39 -6.17 -2.84
N THR A 100 7.25 -5.96 -4.15
CA THR A 100 8.36 -5.93 -5.09
C THR A 100 8.05 -4.96 -6.22
N ASN A 101 8.99 -4.05 -6.50
CA ASN A 101 8.87 -3.00 -7.50
C ASN A 101 7.60 -2.16 -7.30
N SER A 102 7.24 -1.87 -6.05
CA SER A 102 6.02 -1.18 -5.67
C SER A 102 6.29 0.20 -5.06
N ARG A 103 5.29 1.09 -5.07
CA ARG A 103 5.45 2.46 -4.57
C ARG A 103 4.23 2.96 -3.80
N ALA A 104 4.47 3.52 -2.61
CA ALA A 104 3.48 4.28 -1.86
C ALA A 104 3.94 5.75 -1.83
N GLY A 105 3.30 6.59 -2.65
CA GLY A 105 3.69 7.97 -2.91
C GLY A 105 2.90 9.03 -2.14
N GLY A 106 1.69 8.71 -1.65
CA GLY A 106 0.86 9.63 -0.89
C GLY A 106 1.08 9.54 0.62
N THR A 107 0.74 10.59 1.36
CA THR A 107 0.75 10.57 2.83
C THR A 107 -0.20 9.49 3.36
N GLY A 108 0.27 8.64 4.28
CA GLY A 108 -0.51 7.52 4.84
C GLY A 108 -0.98 6.50 3.80
N SER A 109 -0.36 6.46 2.61
CA SER A 109 -0.73 5.50 1.57
C SER A 109 -0.16 4.10 1.82
N LEU A 110 -0.84 3.07 1.33
CA LEU A 110 -0.43 1.67 1.45
C LEU A 110 -0.33 1.01 0.07
N ALA A 111 0.81 0.42 -0.26
CA ALA A 111 1.00 -0.36 -1.48
C ALA A 111 1.49 -1.77 -1.11
N MET A 112 0.62 -2.77 -1.25
CA MET A 112 0.92 -4.16 -0.89
C MET A 112 0.85 -5.08 -2.12
N GLY A 113 1.97 -5.74 -2.42
CA GLY A 113 2.12 -6.71 -3.50
C GLY A 113 3.09 -6.29 -4.59
N ASN A 114 2.98 -6.89 -5.78
CA ASN A 114 3.99 -6.77 -6.84
C ASN A 114 3.54 -5.77 -7.91
N PHE A 115 4.39 -4.82 -8.29
CA PHE A 115 4.08 -3.85 -9.34
C PHE A 115 2.81 -3.02 -9.02
N VAL A 116 2.68 -2.55 -7.78
CA VAL A 116 1.53 -1.72 -7.35
C VAL A 116 1.95 -0.28 -7.00
N GLN A 117 1.03 0.67 -7.15
CA GLN A 117 1.28 2.09 -6.85
C GLN A 117 0.11 2.77 -6.13
N ALA A 118 0.29 3.19 -4.88
CA ALA A 118 -0.65 4.03 -4.15
C ALA A 118 -0.14 5.48 -4.11
N MET A 119 -0.68 6.36 -4.95
CA MET A 119 -0.06 7.64 -5.32
C MET A 119 -0.69 8.87 -4.68
N SER A 120 -1.84 8.70 -4.00
CA SER A 120 -2.58 9.79 -3.37
C SER A 120 -2.70 9.59 -1.86
N ASN A 121 -3.00 10.66 -1.13
CA ASN A 121 -3.11 10.61 0.33
C ASN A 121 -4.16 9.60 0.77
N TYR A 122 -3.83 8.77 1.77
CA TYR A 122 -4.69 7.74 2.32
C TYR A 122 -5.22 6.73 1.28
N SER A 123 -4.57 6.66 0.11
CA SER A 123 -4.90 5.67 -0.92
C SER A 123 -4.23 4.34 -0.60
N MET A 124 -4.92 3.24 -0.90
CA MET A 124 -4.44 1.89 -0.68
C MET A 124 -4.53 1.08 -1.97
N VAL A 125 -3.53 0.24 -2.22
CA VAL A 125 -3.50 -0.75 -3.31
C VAL A 125 -3.05 -2.09 -2.77
N ILE A 126 -3.80 -3.15 -3.11
CA ILE A 126 -3.46 -4.53 -2.77
C ILE A 126 -3.51 -5.39 -4.04
N GLY A 127 -2.47 -6.17 -4.28
CA GLY A 127 -2.46 -7.24 -5.28
C GLY A 127 -1.28 -7.17 -6.24
N THR A 128 -1.51 -7.41 -7.53
CA THR A 128 -0.42 -7.47 -8.52
C THR A 128 -0.74 -6.69 -9.79
N GLY A 129 0.19 -5.83 -10.20
CA GLY A 129 0.21 -5.27 -11.56
C GLY A 129 0.51 -6.34 -12.61
N PHE A 130 0.39 -5.97 -13.88
CA PHE A 130 0.67 -6.90 -14.98
C PHE A 130 2.18 -7.15 -15.14
N GLN A 131 3.00 -6.09 -15.03
CA GLN A 131 4.46 -6.15 -15.12
C GLN A 131 5.11 -4.85 -14.57
N PRO A 132 6.45 -4.74 -14.41
CA PRO A 132 7.09 -3.58 -13.79
C PRO A 132 6.74 -2.21 -14.40
N THR A 133 6.47 -2.16 -15.71
CA THR A 133 6.09 -0.93 -16.44
C THR A 133 4.57 -0.70 -16.47
N MET A 134 3.77 -1.71 -16.12
CA MET A 134 2.30 -1.72 -16.20
C MET A 134 1.73 -2.08 -14.83
N LYS A 135 1.81 -1.10 -13.92
CA LYS A 135 1.47 -1.25 -12.50
C LYS A 135 -0.03 -1.08 -12.25
N LEU A 136 -0.56 -1.77 -11.24
CA LEU A 136 -1.88 -1.46 -10.69
C LEU A 136 -1.75 -0.17 -9.87
N ARG A 137 -2.35 0.92 -10.35
CA ARG A 137 -2.14 2.26 -9.79
C ARG A 137 -3.42 2.86 -9.26
N ASN A 138 -3.41 3.24 -7.98
CA ASN A 138 -4.43 4.07 -7.36
C ASN A 138 -3.91 5.50 -7.22
N SER A 139 -4.58 6.44 -7.90
CA SER A 139 -4.27 7.89 -7.83
C SER A 139 -5.43 8.69 -7.23
N ASN A 140 -6.32 8.05 -6.48
CA ASN A 140 -7.48 8.70 -5.85
C ASN A 140 -7.27 8.68 -4.34
N ALA A 141 -7.39 9.84 -3.70
CA ALA A 141 -7.22 9.95 -2.25
C ALA A 141 -8.32 9.17 -1.51
N GLU A 142 -8.00 8.65 -0.32
CA GLU A 142 -8.98 7.99 0.56
C GLU A 142 -9.74 6.83 -0.10
N THR A 143 -9.05 6.06 -0.95
CA THR A 143 -9.66 4.92 -1.65
C THR A 143 -8.83 3.65 -1.50
N LEU A 144 -9.49 2.49 -1.57
CA LEU A 144 -8.85 1.19 -1.68
C LEU A 144 -9.03 0.66 -3.10
N MET A 145 -7.97 0.09 -3.69
CA MET A 145 -8.01 -0.68 -4.92
C MET A 145 -7.42 -2.07 -4.71
N ILE A 146 -8.09 -3.10 -5.23
CA ILE A 146 -7.59 -4.47 -5.25
C ILE A 146 -7.65 -5.01 -6.68
N GLY A 147 -6.59 -5.66 -7.14
CA GLY A 147 -6.53 -6.27 -8.47
C GLY A 147 -5.30 -7.17 -8.62
N PHE A 148 -5.39 -8.16 -9.50
CA PHE A 148 -4.31 -9.13 -9.73
C PHE A 148 -4.03 -9.27 -11.21
N ASN A 149 -2.74 -9.27 -11.57
CA ASN A 149 -2.23 -9.35 -12.93
C ASN A 149 -2.89 -8.36 -13.90
N SER A 150 -3.08 -7.11 -13.46
CA SER A 150 -3.85 -6.11 -14.20
C SER A 150 -3.38 -4.69 -13.89
N MET A 151 -3.57 -3.77 -14.84
CA MET A 151 -3.43 -2.32 -14.58
C MET A 151 -4.71 -1.68 -14.06
N LYS A 152 -5.82 -2.43 -14.07
CA LYS A 152 -7.15 -1.99 -13.67
C LYS A 152 -7.60 -2.78 -12.44
N PRO A 153 -8.21 -2.13 -11.44
CA PRO A 153 -8.69 -2.83 -10.26
C PRO A 153 -9.84 -3.78 -10.60
N THR A 154 -9.93 -4.87 -9.85
CA THR A 154 -11.11 -5.76 -9.80
C THR A 154 -12.07 -5.31 -8.70
N LEU A 155 -11.58 -4.70 -7.63
CA LEU A 155 -12.40 -4.14 -6.55
C LEU A 155 -11.88 -2.75 -6.21
N SER A 156 -12.77 -1.80 -5.97
CA SER A 156 -12.41 -0.49 -5.45
C SER A 156 -13.42 0.00 -4.43
N ILE A 157 -12.95 0.65 -3.38
CA ILE A 157 -13.78 1.27 -2.35
C ILE A 157 -13.44 2.77 -2.33
N THR A 158 -14.46 3.61 -2.42
CA THR A 158 -14.32 5.08 -2.38
C THR A 158 -15.06 5.67 -1.21
N THR A 159 -14.77 6.92 -0.86
CA THR A 159 -15.59 7.70 0.07
C THR A 159 -16.97 8.06 -0.53
N SER A 160 -17.88 8.52 0.34
CA SER A 160 -19.13 9.17 -0.03
C SER A 160 -19.12 10.61 0.48
N VAL A 161 -19.81 11.51 -0.23
CA VAL A 161 -19.86 12.95 0.07
C VAL A 161 -20.89 13.32 1.15
N ASP A 162 -21.73 12.37 1.59
CA ASP A 162 -22.83 12.63 2.54
C ASP A 162 -22.43 12.39 4.01
N TYR A 163 -23.14 13.07 4.92
CA TYR A 163 -22.94 13.02 6.38
C TYR A 163 -23.20 11.59 6.91
N ALA A 164 -22.29 11.03 7.71
CA ALA A 164 -22.25 9.64 8.23
C ALA A 164 -21.61 8.55 7.30
N HIS A 165 -21.06 8.93 6.14
CA HIS A 165 -20.13 8.18 5.26
C HIS A 165 -20.22 6.64 5.22
N THR A 166 -21.03 6.10 4.33
CA THR A 166 -20.73 4.79 3.72
C THR A 166 -20.11 4.96 2.36
N GLY A 167 -18.89 4.44 2.22
CA GLY A 167 -18.18 4.44 0.95
C GLY A 167 -18.89 3.64 -0.15
N LYS A 168 -18.52 3.91 -1.40
CA LYS A 168 -19.06 3.16 -2.56
C LYS A 168 -18.13 1.98 -2.87
N VAL A 169 -18.71 0.81 -3.12
CA VAL A 169 -17.99 -0.39 -3.56
C VAL A 169 -18.16 -0.58 -5.07
N CYS A 170 -17.06 -0.83 -5.77
CA CYS A 170 -16.98 -1.04 -7.20
C CYS A 170 -16.33 -2.39 -7.49
N ILE A 171 -16.93 -3.21 -8.36
CA ILE A 171 -16.36 -4.49 -8.81
C ILE A 171 -16.09 -4.40 -10.32
N GLY A 172 -14.84 -4.44 -10.75
CA GLY A 172 -14.40 -4.40 -12.14
C GLY A 172 -13.71 -3.08 -12.55
N ASN A 173 -13.39 -2.95 -13.84
CA ASN A 173 -12.75 -1.75 -14.37
C ASN A 173 -13.73 -0.57 -14.39
N VAL A 174 -13.65 0.28 -13.37
CA VAL A 174 -14.47 1.50 -13.19
C VAL A 174 -13.62 2.78 -13.32
N LEU A 175 -12.57 2.76 -14.13
CA LEU A 175 -11.80 3.96 -14.42
C LEU A 175 -12.40 4.69 -15.63
N ASN A 176 -12.50 6.02 -15.57
CA ASN A 176 -12.84 6.82 -16.76
C ASN A 176 -11.66 6.87 -17.75
N GLU A 177 -11.86 7.51 -18.89
CA GLU A 177 -10.84 7.68 -19.94
C GLU A 177 -9.55 8.37 -19.44
N LEU A 178 -9.65 9.12 -18.35
CA LEU A 178 -8.54 9.83 -17.69
C LEU A 178 -7.88 9.01 -16.57
N GLY A 179 -8.30 7.76 -16.34
CA GLY A 179 -7.74 6.90 -15.29
C GLY A 179 -8.18 7.25 -13.86
N ILE A 180 -9.13 8.18 -13.72
CA ILE A 180 -9.75 8.53 -12.44
C ILE A 180 -10.81 7.50 -12.11
N LEU A 181 -10.91 7.12 -10.84
CA LEU A 181 -11.94 6.18 -10.40
C LEU A 181 -13.32 6.85 -10.59
N ASN A 182 -14.12 6.29 -11.50
CA ASN A 182 -15.47 6.75 -11.82
C ASN A 182 -16.44 5.58 -11.61
N PRO A 183 -16.89 5.35 -10.36
CA PRO A 183 -17.87 4.34 -10.04
C PRO A 183 -19.20 4.59 -10.77
N GLN A 184 -19.36 4.07 -11.99
CA GLN A 184 -20.64 4.05 -12.70
C GLN A 184 -21.48 2.79 -12.34
N SER A 185 -21.04 2.05 -11.30
CA SER A 185 -21.67 0.92 -10.58
C SER A 185 -21.40 -0.52 -11.05
N LYS A 186 -20.96 -1.34 -10.08
CA LYS A 186 -21.01 -2.83 -10.01
C LYS A 186 -20.78 -3.22 -8.53
N LEU A 187 -21.65 -3.12 -7.52
CA LEU A 187 -23.05 -2.71 -7.33
C LEU A 187 -23.18 -2.28 -5.84
N HIS A 188 -23.80 -1.13 -5.52
CA HIS A 188 -23.89 -0.56 -4.14
C HIS A 188 -25.34 -0.25 -3.74
N ILE A 189 -25.82 -0.80 -2.62
CA ILE A 189 -27.12 -0.47 -2.00
C ILE A 189 -26.94 -0.39 -0.48
N LYS A 190 -27.24 0.76 0.13
CA LYS A 190 -27.16 0.98 1.57
C LYS A 190 -28.19 2.06 2.00
N ALA A 191 -28.72 1.92 3.21
CA ALA A 191 -29.70 2.80 3.85
C ALA A 191 -29.18 3.28 5.23
N ASP A 192 -29.78 4.33 5.78
CA ASP A 192 -29.30 5.04 6.99
C ASP A 192 -29.95 4.54 8.30
N GLU A 193 -29.63 5.17 9.43
CA GLU A 193 -30.11 4.76 10.76
C GLU A 193 -31.64 4.92 10.87
N GLY A 194 -32.33 3.78 10.98
CA GLY A 194 -33.81 3.69 11.00
C GLY A 194 -34.45 3.08 9.75
N GLU A 195 -33.66 2.67 8.75
CA GLU A 195 -34.15 2.20 7.43
C GLU A 195 -33.66 0.79 7.05
N GLU A 196 -34.34 0.17 6.07
CA GLU A 196 -33.98 -1.13 5.51
C GLU A 196 -33.18 -0.98 4.20
N ALA A 197 -31.98 -1.55 4.14
CA ALA A 197 -31.22 -1.72 2.91
C ALA A 197 -31.47 -3.13 2.34
N ALA A 198 -32.59 -3.31 1.64
CA ALA A 198 -32.96 -4.60 1.04
C ALA A 198 -33.07 -4.56 -0.48
N VAL A 199 -32.71 -5.69 -1.09
CA VAL A 199 -33.13 -6.03 -2.46
C VAL A 199 -34.30 -7.00 -2.33
N PHE A 200 -35.52 -6.49 -2.18
CA PHE A 200 -36.74 -7.29 -2.07
C PHE A 200 -37.40 -7.49 -3.43
N ILE A 201 -37.77 -8.73 -3.78
CA ILE A 201 -38.33 -9.08 -5.09
C ILE A 201 -39.59 -9.96 -4.89
N GLN A 202 -40.79 -9.42 -5.12
CA GLN A 202 -42.08 -10.07 -4.81
C GLN A 202 -43.18 -9.78 -5.87
N PRO A 203 -43.98 -10.79 -6.31
CA PRO A 203 -45.13 -10.59 -7.23
C PRO A 203 -46.46 -10.20 -6.54
N PHE A 204 -47.42 -9.64 -7.30
CA PHE A 204 -48.68 -9.03 -6.81
C PHE A 204 -49.78 -10.01 -6.32
N SER A 205 -49.79 -11.28 -6.74
CA SER A 205 -50.87 -12.23 -6.42
C SER A 205 -50.38 -13.53 -5.77
N TRP A 206 -51.04 -13.95 -4.68
CA TRP A 206 -50.81 -15.21 -3.97
C TRP A 206 -51.46 -16.44 -4.63
N ILE A 207 -52.14 -16.24 -5.76
CA ILE A 207 -52.73 -17.30 -6.60
C ILE A 207 -51.69 -17.71 -7.65
N GLY A 208 -51.63 -18.99 -8.02
CA GLY A 208 -50.65 -19.51 -8.97
C GLY A 208 -50.61 -18.70 -10.28
N GLY A 209 -49.45 -18.09 -10.59
CA GLY A 209 -49.21 -17.39 -11.87
C GLY A 209 -48.36 -16.11 -11.85
N GLY A 210 -48.01 -15.52 -10.69
CA GLY A 210 -47.15 -14.31 -10.61
C GLY A 210 -45.70 -14.61 -10.24
N ALA A 211 -44.72 -13.91 -10.82
CA ALA A 211 -43.28 -14.09 -10.56
C ALA A 211 -42.54 -12.77 -10.21
N GLY A 212 -41.63 -12.81 -9.25
CA GLY A 212 -40.62 -11.78 -9.01
C GLY A 212 -39.25 -12.30 -9.41
N SER A 213 -38.48 -11.53 -10.19
CA SER A 213 -37.24 -12.00 -10.84
C SER A 213 -36.10 -10.96 -10.77
N LEU A 214 -34.90 -11.39 -10.36
CA LEU A 214 -33.66 -10.61 -10.47
C LEU A 214 -32.92 -11.05 -11.73
N ALA A 215 -33.06 -10.27 -12.80
CA ALA A 215 -32.42 -10.62 -14.04
C ALA A 215 -30.97 -10.08 -14.13
N LEU A 216 -30.00 -10.98 -14.28
CA LEU A 216 -28.55 -10.67 -14.31
C LEU A 216 -27.95 -11.12 -15.64
N GLY A 217 -27.28 -10.21 -16.37
CA GLY A 217 -26.81 -10.52 -17.71
C GLY A 217 -26.01 -9.45 -18.44
N ASN A 218 -25.53 -9.79 -19.64
CA ASN A 218 -24.95 -8.86 -20.62
C ASN A 218 -25.83 -8.77 -21.89
N GLU A 219 -25.39 -8.07 -22.95
CA GLU A 219 -26.22 -7.85 -24.16
C GLU A 219 -26.63 -9.12 -24.91
N PHE A 220 -26.02 -10.27 -24.60
CA PHE A 220 -26.26 -11.53 -25.30
C PHE A 220 -26.94 -12.59 -24.43
N HIS A 221 -26.87 -12.49 -23.10
CA HIS A 221 -27.40 -13.49 -22.19
C HIS A 221 -27.81 -12.86 -20.86
N GLY A 222 -29.07 -13.08 -20.46
CA GLY A 222 -29.56 -12.78 -19.11
C GLY A 222 -30.13 -14.02 -18.44
N ILE A 223 -29.99 -14.09 -17.11
CA ILE A 223 -30.84 -14.88 -16.24
C ILE A 223 -32.04 -13.99 -15.95
N SER A 224 -33.26 -14.51 -15.92
CA SER A 224 -34.46 -13.84 -15.41
C SER A 224 -35.06 -14.70 -14.31
#